data_AF-A0A1B8AQU9-F1
#
_entry.id   AF-A0A1B8AQU9-F1
#
_cell.length_a   1.000
_cell.length_b   1.000
_cell.length_c   1.000
_cell.angle_alpha   90.00
_cell.angle_beta   90.00
_cell.angle_gamma   90.00
#
_symmetry.space_group_name_H-M   'P 1'
#
loop_
_entity.id
_entity.type
_entity.pdbx_description
1 polymer ?
#
loop_
_entity_poly.entity_id
_entity_poly.type
_entity_poly.pdbx_seq_one_letter_code
_entity_poly.pdbx_strand_id
1 'polypeptide(L)'
;MPVNKLQDQREVSHSQFRDHTIIHQGNIQGNIYYGTPPHLLARDGVVRVIPYPRNEHFVHRPEVINKVAKLLPPTSGHWAALWGLGGSGKTQIALDYAYQRGDKDAECCIFWVHAESEATFLADYKTIGKKLGVDDRLEGTVLLDVVRSEIERRPKWVLILDNADDLRLFGVGQQADKDGKAIHEALFSYVPRASQGTVLWTSRDAHIGTTIVESCQGIEVQSMAIDEATMLLTKTRGDILTQEEEGVFSLLEELQYLPLAISQAGAYMQRTSITGQQYLHLLRQGQTRWEILKKTDKDRYRRPEVPNSVLETWNISIQRVRTESEMSYQMLHIIAYVDHQNIPQKLLSETVARRLVNDASGMDSRDTNGDVLELEVLEAITRLKEFSFLRLRRAEDGDRRYEMHKLVQEAIRYTLCMRQPAVTINSKASEEESEVNDDEVYYCGRALQVVDDLFPVSQPSSWAMCEQYLTHAIQVSEWAEIGKMRIETGNLLAKV
;
A
#
# COMPACT_ATOMS: atom_id res chain seq x y z
N MET A 1 60.06 -36.91 5.54
CA MET A 1 59.00 -36.61 4.55
C MET A 1 58.83 -35.10 4.52
N PRO A 2 59.57 -34.37 3.66
CA PRO A 2 59.84 -32.96 3.97
C PRO A 2 59.49 -31.95 2.83
N VAL A 3 59.33 -30.70 3.30
CA VAL A 3 59.59 -29.37 2.71
C VAL A 3 58.60 -28.72 1.71
N ASN A 4 58.07 -27.58 2.18
CA ASN A 4 57.72 -26.36 1.45
C ASN A 4 58.63 -26.08 0.23
N LYS A 5 58.05 -25.70 -0.91
CA LYS A 5 58.78 -24.98 -1.96
C LYS A 5 58.22 -23.57 -2.13
N LEU A 6 58.93 -22.63 -1.51
CA LEU A 6 59.01 -21.24 -1.93
C LEU A 6 59.52 -21.21 -3.39
N GLN A 7 58.77 -20.57 -4.29
CA GLN A 7 59.29 -20.19 -5.60
C GLN A 7 59.90 -18.79 -5.46
N ASP A 8 61.23 -18.77 -5.30
CA ASP A 8 62.05 -17.57 -5.45
C ASP A 8 61.89 -17.04 -6.88
N GLN A 9 61.32 -15.84 -7.02
CA GLN A 9 61.50 -15.02 -8.21
C GLN A 9 62.94 -14.49 -8.19
N ARG A 10 63.80 -15.03 -9.06
CA ARG A 10 65.10 -14.43 -9.33
C ARG A 10 64.91 -13.26 -10.29
N GLU A 11 64.93 -12.06 -9.74
CA GLU A 11 65.12 -10.82 -10.50
C GLU A 11 66.54 -10.83 -11.08
N VAL A 12 66.67 -10.94 -12.40
CA VAL A 12 67.95 -10.76 -13.08
C VAL A 12 68.11 -9.27 -13.38
N SER A 13 68.46 -8.50 -12.35
CA SER A 13 68.91 -7.11 -12.51
C SER A 13 70.43 -7.12 -12.71
N HIS A 14 70.90 -6.53 -13.82
CA HIS A 14 72.31 -6.33 -14.23
C HIS A 14 72.97 -7.40 -15.13
N SER A 15 72.43 -7.58 -16.34
CA SER A 15 73.22 -8.14 -17.44
C SER A 15 73.81 -7.01 -18.29
N GLN A 16 75.12 -6.79 -18.20
CA GLN A 16 75.87 -5.98 -19.17
C GLN A 16 76.29 -6.89 -20.34
N PHE A 17 75.68 -6.71 -21.51
CA PHE A 17 76.11 -7.38 -22.74
C PHE A 17 77.15 -6.50 -23.44
N ARG A 18 78.30 -7.08 -23.81
CA ARG A 18 79.32 -6.43 -24.66
C ARG A 18 79.07 -6.77 -26.14
N ASP A 19 79.64 -5.94 -27.02
CA ASP A 19 79.30 -5.69 -28.43
C ASP A 19 79.26 -6.86 -29.42
N HIS A 20 79.37 -8.12 -29.00
CA HIS A 20 79.39 -9.28 -29.91
C HIS A 20 78.61 -10.49 -29.37
N THR A 21 77.56 -10.26 -28.57
CA THR A 21 76.69 -11.36 -28.08
C THR A 21 75.60 -11.68 -29.10
N ILE A 22 75.61 -12.88 -29.67
CA ILE A 22 74.57 -13.39 -30.58
C ILE A 22 73.64 -14.31 -29.78
N ILE A 23 72.37 -13.92 -29.65
CA ILE A 23 71.32 -14.75 -29.03
C ILE A 23 70.51 -15.42 -30.13
N HIS A 24 70.53 -16.76 -30.16
CA HIS A 24 69.69 -17.54 -31.06
C HIS A 24 68.29 -17.72 -30.44
N GLN A 25 67.32 -16.91 -30.85
CA GLN A 25 65.90 -17.18 -30.62
C GLN A 25 65.35 -18.02 -31.79
N GLY A 26 64.99 -19.27 -31.51
CA GLY A 26 64.31 -20.13 -32.48
C GLY A 26 62.91 -19.63 -32.84
N ASN A 27 62.51 -19.82 -34.09
CA ASN A 27 61.22 -19.36 -34.61
C ASN A 27 60.03 -20.27 -34.22
N ILE A 28 59.09 -19.66 -33.49
CA ILE A 28 57.62 -19.62 -33.68
C ILE A 28 56.82 -20.93 -33.70
N GLN A 29 55.93 -21.08 -32.71
CA GLN A 29 54.51 -21.35 -32.97
C GLN A 29 53.66 -20.36 -32.16
N GLY A 30 52.96 -19.47 -32.88
CA GLY A 30 52.13 -18.43 -32.30
C GLY A 30 50.79 -18.99 -31.81
N ASN A 31 50.48 -18.73 -30.54
CA ASN A 31 49.11 -18.47 -30.11
C ASN A 31 49.13 -17.08 -29.47
N ILE A 32 48.68 -16.09 -30.24
CA ILE A 32 48.34 -14.77 -29.72
C ILE A 32 47.10 -14.97 -28.86
N TYR A 33 47.29 -15.18 -27.56
CA TYR A 33 46.25 -14.88 -26.61
C TYR A 33 46.17 -13.36 -26.54
N TYR A 34 45.17 -12.79 -27.22
CA TYR A 34 44.59 -11.53 -26.79
C TYR A 34 44.02 -11.77 -25.38
N GLY A 35 44.89 -11.72 -24.37
CA GLY A 35 44.49 -11.56 -22.99
C GLY A 35 43.87 -10.18 -22.90
N THR A 36 42.55 -10.16 -22.95
CA THR A 36 41.68 -9.02 -22.70
C THR A 36 42.29 -8.18 -21.57
N PRO A 37 42.43 -6.84 -21.71
CA PRO A 37 42.74 -6.01 -20.56
C PRO A 37 41.75 -6.37 -19.45
N PRO A 38 42.14 -6.39 -18.16
CA PRO A 38 41.16 -6.57 -17.10
C PRO A 38 40.07 -5.56 -17.38
N HIS A 39 38.85 -6.05 -17.61
CA HIS A 39 37.69 -5.23 -17.91
C HIS A 39 37.75 -4.03 -16.96
N LEU A 40 38.06 -2.85 -17.51
CA LEU A 40 37.64 -1.61 -16.91
C LEU A 40 36.13 -1.77 -16.85
N LEU A 41 35.63 -2.24 -15.71
CA LEU A 41 34.22 -2.33 -15.41
C LEU A 41 33.64 -1.00 -15.85
N ALA A 42 32.65 -1.04 -16.74
CA ALA A 42 31.99 0.13 -17.27
C ALA A 42 31.42 0.95 -16.11
N ARG A 43 32.24 1.85 -15.55
CA ARG A 43 31.87 2.70 -14.42
C ARG A 43 30.86 3.78 -14.84
N ASP A 44 30.63 3.94 -16.14
CA ASP A 44 29.73 4.95 -16.73
C ASP A 44 28.50 4.36 -17.47
N GLY A 45 28.15 3.10 -17.21
CA GLY A 45 26.95 2.50 -17.81
C GLY A 45 25.65 2.96 -17.14
N VAL A 46 24.62 3.23 -17.95
CA VAL A 46 23.26 3.51 -17.47
C VAL A 46 22.67 2.22 -16.89
N VAL A 47 22.26 2.27 -15.62
CA VAL A 47 21.69 1.11 -14.92
C VAL A 47 20.21 1.34 -14.68
N ARG A 48 19.39 0.36 -15.08
CA ARG A 48 17.94 0.35 -14.83
C ARG A 48 17.56 -0.96 -14.15
N VAL A 49 17.08 -0.84 -12.92
CA VAL A 49 16.59 -1.96 -12.09
C VAL A 49 15.11 -1.69 -11.83
N ILE A 50 14.27 -2.15 -12.74
CA ILE A 50 12.80 -2.06 -12.65
C ILE A 50 12.27 -3.49 -12.53
N PRO A 51 11.52 -3.84 -11.47
CA PRO A 51 11.12 -5.22 -11.19
C PRO A 51 9.97 -5.70 -12.09
N TYR A 52 9.24 -4.77 -12.71
CA TYR A 52 8.04 -5.07 -13.51
C TYR A 52 8.25 -4.65 -14.97
N PRO A 53 7.70 -5.41 -15.94
CA PRO A 53 7.66 -4.97 -17.33
C PRO A 53 6.76 -3.75 -17.50
N ARG A 54 6.94 -3.01 -18.59
CA ARG A 54 6.06 -1.88 -18.95
C ARG A 54 4.62 -2.35 -19.09
N ASN A 55 3.71 -1.61 -18.46
CA ASN A 55 2.28 -1.88 -18.58
C ASN A 55 1.70 -1.24 -19.85
N GLU A 56 1.65 -2.01 -20.94
CA GLU A 56 1.06 -1.59 -22.21
C GLU A 56 -0.45 -1.27 -22.13
N HIS A 57 -1.14 -1.80 -21.10
CA HIS A 57 -2.55 -1.52 -20.86
C HIS A 57 -2.77 -0.36 -19.88
N PHE A 58 -1.72 0.36 -19.47
CA PHE A 58 -1.84 1.51 -18.59
C PHE A 58 -2.85 2.52 -19.14
N VAL A 59 -3.76 2.98 -18.28
CA VAL A 59 -4.71 4.03 -18.59
C VAL A 59 -4.15 5.34 -18.07
N HIS A 60 -3.95 6.29 -18.97
CA HIS A 60 -3.39 7.58 -18.63
C HIS A 60 -4.36 8.35 -17.72
N ARG A 61 -3.83 8.91 -16.63
CA ARG A 61 -4.58 9.70 -15.64
C ARG A 61 -4.04 11.14 -15.61
N PRO A 62 -4.54 12.04 -16.49
CA PRO A 62 -3.91 13.33 -16.76
C PRO A 62 -3.69 14.19 -15.51
N GLU A 63 -4.67 14.23 -14.61
CA GLU A 63 -4.58 15.07 -13.41
C GLU A 63 -3.41 14.69 -12.50
N VAL A 64 -3.23 13.39 -12.26
CA VAL A 64 -2.15 12.87 -11.40
C VAL A 64 -0.81 12.96 -12.13
N ILE A 65 -0.76 12.54 -13.39
CA ILE A 65 0.47 12.52 -14.19
C ILE A 65 1.03 13.94 -14.37
N ASN A 66 0.17 14.92 -14.63
CA ASN A 66 0.60 16.32 -14.75
C ASN A 66 1.13 16.87 -13.41
N LYS A 67 0.53 16.48 -12.27
CA LYS A 67 1.05 16.84 -10.94
C LYS A 67 2.43 16.22 -10.69
N VAL A 68 2.61 14.94 -11.01
CA VAL A 68 3.91 14.25 -10.90
C VAL A 68 4.96 14.96 -11.76
N ALA A 69 4.64 15.25 -13.03
CA ALA A 69 5.54 15.94 -13.94
C ALA A 69 5.92 17.35 -13.45
N LYS A 70 4.98 18.06 -12.81
CA LYS A 70 5.23 19.38 -12.21
C LYS A 70 6.11 19.33 -10.98
N LEU A 71 5.90 18.33 -10.10
CA LEU A 71 6.67 18.19 -8.85
C LEU A 71 8.05 17.57 -9.07
N LEU A 72 8.19 16.71 -10.08
CA LEU A 72 9.42 15.99 -10.39
C LEU A 72 9.97 16.37 -11.79
N PRO A 73 10.34 17.64 -12.02
CA PRO A 73 10.96 18.04 -13.27
C PRO A 73 12.32 17.36 -13.46
N PRO A 74 12.75 17.09 -14.70
CA PRO A 74 13.99 16.36 -15.00
C PRO A 74 15.30 16.99 -14.52
N THR A 75 15.29 18.26 -14.10
CA THR A 75 16.49 19.11 -14.01
C THR A 75 17.00 19.35 -12.59
N SER A 76 16.33 18.80 -11.58
CA SER A 76 16.59 19.14 -10.18
C SER A 76 16.25 18.00 -9.22
N GLY A 77 16.96 17.99 -8.08
CA GLY A 77 16.74 17.03 -7.02
C GLY A 77 15.39 17.25 -6.34
N HIS A 78 14.40 16.41 -6.66
CA HIS A 78 13.03 16.57 -6.20
C HIS A 78 12.47 15.28 -5.64
N TRP A 79 11.61 15.47 -4.64
CA TRP A 79 10.97 14.41 -3.88
C TRP A 79 9.47 14.60 -4.04
N ALA A 80 8.75 13.50 -4.24
CA ALA A 80 7.30 13.52 -4.24
C ALA A 80 6.76 12.19 -3.72
N ALA A 81 5.55 12.22 -3.18
CA ALA A 81 4.88 11.03 -2.70
C ALA A 81 3.51 10.89 -3.35
N LEU A 82 3.22 9.71 -3.89
CA LEU A 82 1.87 9.28 -4.24
C LEU A 82 1.26 8.59 -3.03
N TRP A 83 0.15 9.10 -2.53
CA TRP A 83 -0.56 8.48 -1.40
C TRP A 83 -2.04 8.25 -1.70
N GLY A 84 -2.70 7.37 -0.96
CA GLY A 84 -4.14 7.12 -1.09
C GLY A 84 -4.53 5.67 -0.87
N LEU A 85 -5.81 5.35 -1.06
CA LEU A 85 -6.37 4.02 -0.78
C LEU A 85 -5.64 2.87 -1.51
N GLY A 86 -5.54 1.70 -0.86
CA GLY A 86 -5.04 0.48 -1.49
C GLY A 86 -5.80 0.16 -2.78
N GLY A 87 -5.10 -0.19 -3.86
CA GLY A 87 -5.72 -0.48 -5.15
C GLY A 87 -6.01 0.74 -6.06
N SER A 88 -5.67 1.96 -5.65
CA SER A 88 -5.87 3.19 -6.45
C SER A 88 -4.90 3.37 -7.64
N GLY A 89 -3.92 2.49 -7.80
CA GLY A 89 -2.99 2.49 -8.95
C GLY A 89 -1.68 3.26 -8.76
N LYS A 90 -1.32 3.68 -7.54
CA LYS A 90 -0.06 4.40 -7.23
C LYS A 90 1.19 3.74 -7.83
N THR A 91 1.37 2.44 -7.59
CA THR A 91 2.49 1.65 -8.12
C THR A 91 2.53 1.65 -9.65
N GLN A 92 1.37 1.59 -10.32
CA GLN A 92 1.30 1.62 -11.78
C GLN A 92 1.64 3.01 -12.34
N ILE A 93 1.26 4.09 -11.64
CA ILE A 93 1.65 5.47 -11.98
C ILE A 93 3.16 5.66 -11.81
N ALA A 94 3.74 5.16 -10.72
CA ALA A 94 5.19 5.20 -10.50
C ALA A 94 5.97 4.38 -11.54
N LEU A 95 5.43 3.22 -11.95
CA LEU A 95 6.00 2.38 -13.01
C LEU A 95 5.98 3.09 -14.36
N ASP A 96 4.86 3.69 -14.75
CA ASP A 96 4.77 4.49 -15.98
C ASP A 96 5.75 5.68 -15.94
N TYR A 97 5.82 6.40 -14.81
CA TYR A 97 6.79 7.49 -14.62
C TYR A 97 8.24 7.01 -14.82
N ALA A 98 8.61 5.88 -14.22
CA ALA A 98 9.94 5.29 -14.37
C ALA A 98 10.29 5.01 -15.84
N TYR A 99 9.41 4.31 -16.57
CA TYR A 99 9.61 4.03 -17.99
C TYR A 99 9.68 5.32 -18.83
N GLN A 100 8.78 6.29 -18.60
CA GLN A 100 8.81 7.57 -19.30
C GLN A 100 10.10 8.35 -19.06
N ARG A 101 10.66 8.34 -17.84
CA ARG A 101 11.95 8.98 -17.54
C ARG A 101 13.09 8.31 -18.29
N GLY A 102 13.08 6.99 -18.37
CA GLY A 102 14.08 6.23 -19.14
C GLY A 102 13.97 6.43 -20.65
N ASP A 103 12.76 6.62 -21.18
CA ASP A 103 12.55 6.89 -22.61
C ASP A 103 12.98 8.31 -23.00
N LYS A 104 12.72 9.30 -22.13
CA LYS A 104 13.05 10.71 -22.37
C LYS A 104 14.53 11.03 -22.17
N ASP A 105 15.22 10.29 -21.30
CA ASP A 105 16.62 10.52 -20.97
C ASP A 105 17.37 9.19 -20.93
N ALA A 106 18.10 8.91 -22.02
CA ALA A 106 18.85 7.68 -22.18
C ALA A 106 19.94 7.51 -21.13
N GLU A 107 20.46 8.61 -20.56
CA GLU A 107 21.52 8.60 -19.54
C GLU A 107 20.98 8.44 -18.11
N CYS A 108 19.66 8.51 -17.93
CA CYS A 108 19.03 8.43 -16.62
C CYS A 108 19.02 7.00 -16.08
N CYS A 109 19.62 6.82 -14.90
CA CYS A 109 19.55 5.57 -14.15
C CYS A 109 18.20 5.47 -13.42
N ILE A 110 17.65 4.26 -13.31
CA ILE A 110 16.37 4.03 -12.64
C ILE A 110 16.55 2.89 -11.65
N PHE A 111 16.15 3.13 -10.41
CA PHE A 111 16.21 2.17 -9.33
C PHE A 111 14.85 2.05 -8.67
N TRP A 112 14.47 0.83 -8.32
CA TRP A 112 13.21 0.54 -7.66
C TRP A 112 13.47 -0.27 -6.39
N VAL A 113 12.86 0.15 -5.29
CA VAL A 113 13.04 -0.45 -3.98
C VAL A 113 11.67 -0.58 -3.31
N HIS A 114 11.41 -1.75 -2.74
CA HIS A 114 10.21 -2.03 -1.97
C HIS A 114 10.43 -1.66 -0.50
N ALA A 115 9.67 -0.67 -0.05
CA ALA A 115 9.79 0.02 1.22
C ALA A 115 8.82 -0.51 2.30
N GLU A 116 8.28 -1.72 2.13
CA GLU A 116 7.32 -2.34 3.06
C GLU A 116 7.97 -2.90 4.33
N SER A 117 9.26 -3.26 4.28
CA SER A 117 10.04 -3.77 5.41
C SER A 117 11.54 -3.51 5.21
N GLU A 118 12.32 -3.55 6.29
CA GLU A 118 13.79 -3.50 6.19
C GLU A 118 14.37 -4.65 5.35
N ALA A 119 13.77 -5.84 5.44
CA ALA A 119 14.23 -7.02 4.72
C ALA A 119 14.08 -6.85 3.20
N THR A 120 12.94 -6.33 2.73
CA THR A 120 12.70 -6.08 1.30
C THR A 120 13.55 -4.92 0.78
N PHE A 121 13.72 -3.88 1.59
CA PHE A 121 14.59 -2.74 1.26
C PHE A 121 16.04 -3.21 1.06
N LEU A 122 16.55 -4.01 1.99
CA LEU A 122 17.90 -4.58 1.92
C LEU A 122 18.08 -5.51 0.72
N ALA A 123 17.10 -6.36 0.43
CA ALA A 123 17.14 -7.27 -0.71
C ALA A 123 17.20 -6.52 -2.06
N ASP A 124 16.45 -5.44 -2.20
CA ASP A 124 16.47 -4.63 -3.42
C ASP A 124 17.75 -3.79 -3.52
N TYR A 125 18.25 -3.22 -2.42
CA TYR A 125 19.56 -2.56 -2.38
C TYR A 125 20.69 -3.52 -2.76
N LYS A 126 20.63 -4.78 -2.31
CA LYS A 126 21.57 -5.83 -2.73
C LYS A 126 21.52 -6.09 -4.22
N THR A 127 20.32 -6.14 -4.79
CA THR A 127 20.11 -6.31 -6.24
C THR A 127 20.65 -5.12 -7.03
N ILE A 128 20.43 -3.90 -6.56
CA ILE A 128 20.97 -2.67 -7.15
C ILE A 128 22.49 -2.65 -7.04
N GLY A 129 23.04 -2.94 -5.86
CA GLY A 129 24.48 -3.00 -5.61
C GLY A 129 25.21 -3.94 -6.56
N LYS A 130 24.67 -5.15 -6.78
CA LYS A 130 25.17 -6.11 -7.77
C LYS A 130 25.27 -5.51 -9.17
N LYS A 131 24.26 -4.75 -9.59
CA LYS A 131 24.24 -4.09 -10.91
C LYS A 131 25.17 -2.88 -10.99
N LEU A 132 25.46 -2.24 -9.86
CA LEU A 132 26.40 -1.13 -9.73
C LEU A 132 27.86 -1.59 -9.53
N GLY A 133 28.10 -2.89 -9.36
CA GLY A 133 29.43 -3.45 -9.12
C GLY A 133 29.92 -3.34 -7.67
N VAL A 134 28.99 -3.21 -6.73
CA VAL A 134 29.27 -3.30 -5.28
C VAL A 134 29.58 -4.75 -4.92
N ASP A 135 30.50 -4.97 -3.95
CA ASP A 135 30.88 -6.31 -3.50
C ASP A 135 29.68 -7.07 -2.90
N ASP A 136 29.36 -8.22 -3.49
CA ASP A 136 28.28 -9.14 -3.10
C ASP A 136 28.38 -9.64 -1.65
N ARG A 137 29.55 -9.48 -1.00
CA ARG A 137 29.78 -9.86 0.40
C ARG A 137 29.33 -8.81 1.41
N LEU A 138 29.02 -7.59 0.97
CA LEU A 138 28.50 -6.55 1.87
C LEU A 138 27.07 -6.89 2.28
N GLU A 139 26.77 -6.69 3.55
CA GLU A 139 25.45 -6.93 4.15
C GLU A 139 25.10 -5.80 5.12
N GLY A 140 23.83 -5.76 5.53
CA GLY A 140 23.34 -4.81 6.53
C GLY A 140 23.53 -3.34 6.13
N THR A 141 23.79 -2.49 7.12
CA THR A 141 23.90 -1.03 6.94
C THR A 141 25.07 -0.62 6.04
N VAL A 142 26.19 -1.36 6.06
CA VAL A 142 27.35 -1.10 5.20
C VAL A 142 26.98 -1.25 3.72
N LEU A 143 26.19 -2.27 3.38
CA LEU A 143 25.67 -2.42 2.01
C LEU A 143 24.78 -1.23 1.64
N LEU A 144 23.88 -0.82 2.53
CA LEU A 144 22.96 0.29 2.29
C LEU A 144 23.70 1.60 2.03
N ASP A 145 24.71 1.92 2.85
CA ASP A 145 25.54 3.11 2.70
C ASP A 145 26.32 3.12 1.39
N VAL A 146 26.97 2.01 1.04
CA VAL A 146 27.76 1.92 -0.20
C VAL A 146 26.86 2.06 -1.42
N VAL A 147 25.71 1.37 -1.44
CA VAL A 147 24.75 1.47 -2.55
C VAL A 147 24.17 2.88 -2.65
N ARG A 148 23.83 3.53 -1.52
CA ARG A 148 23.41 4.94 -1.49
C ARG A 148 24.44 5.82 -2.21
N SER A 149 25.70 5.72 -1.80
CA SER A 149 26.78 6.52 -2.39
C SER A 149 27.03 6.21 -3.88
N GLU A 150 26.90 4.95 -4.31
CA GLU A 150 27.01 4.60 -5.73
C GLU A 150 25.85 5.13 -6.59
N ILE A 151 24.64 5.27 -6.02
CA ILE A 151 23.51 5.93 -6.68
C ILE A 151 23.79 7.45 -6.78
N GLU A 152 24.23 8.08 -5.68
CA GLU A 152 24.51 9.53 -5.64
C GLU A 152 25.62 9.97 -6.60
N ARG A 153 26.56 9.07 -6.92
CA ARG A 153 27.60 9.31 -7.93
C ARG A 153 27.08 9.36 -9.37
N ARG A 154 25.86 8.86 -9.63
CA ARG A 154 25.28 8.88 -10.97
C ARG A 154 24.85 10.32 -11.32
N PRO A 155 25.10 10.79 -12.55
CA PRO A 155 24.80 12.16 -12.93
C PRO A 155 23.30 12.46 -12.89
N LYS A 156 22.46 11.47 -13.26
CA LYS A 156 21.01 11.55 -13.23
C LYS A 156 20.44 10.20 -12.80
N TRP A 157 19.55 10.22 -11.82
CA TRP A 157 18.92 9.00 -11.34
C TRP A 157 17.50 9.26 -10.83
N VAL A 158 16.68 8.22 -10.91
CA VAL A 158 15.36 8.14 -10.29
C VAL A 158 15.36 6.94 -9.33
N LEU A 159 14.96 7.17 -8.09
CA LEU A 159 14.68 6.11 -7.12
C LEU A 159 13.17 6.08 -6.84
N ILE A 160 12.55 4.93 -7.08
CA ILE A 160 11.18 4.65 -6.69
C ILE A 160 11.20 3.87 -5.37
N LEU A 161 10.51 4.39 -4.35
CA LEU A 161 10.29 3.72 -3.06
C LEU A 161 8.82 3.31 -2.98
N ASP A 162 8.54 2.06 -3.30
CA ASP A 162 7.18 1.54 -3.44
C ASP A 162 6.68 0.89 -2.15
N ASN A 163 5.43 1.14 -1.76
CA ASN A 163 4.77 0.65 -0.53
C ASN A 163 5.46 1.10 0.78
N ALA A 164 5.86 2.37 0.89
CA ALA A 164 6.36 2.97 2.12
C ALA A 164 5.20 3.24 3.12
N ASP A 165 4.54 2.18 3.57
CA ASP A 165 3.34 2.25 4.42
C ASP A 165 3.68 2.31 5.93
N ASP A 166 4.84 1.76 6.35
CA ASP A 166 5.37 1.92 7.70
C ASP A 166 6.35 3.09 7.77
N LEU A 167 5.84 4.29 8.03
CA LEU A 167 6.67 5.49 8.12
C LEU A 167 7.66 5.47 9.30
N ARG A 168 7.47 4.59 10.30
CA ARG A 168 8.39 4.47 11.44
C ARG A 168 9.72 3.87 11.02
N LEU A 169 9.76 3.04 9.96
CA LEU A 169 10.99 2.56 9.34
C LEU A 169 11.86 3.72 8.83
N PHE A 170 11.23 4.84 8.49
CA PHE A 170 11.85 6.05 7.99
C PHE A 170 11.97 7.14 9.07
N GLY A 171 11.79 6.78 10.35
CA GLY A 171 12.02 7.66 11.50
C GLY A 171 10.82 8.49 11.94
N VAL A 172 9.66 8.36 11.30
CA VAL A 172 8.45 9.09 11.71
C VAL A 172 7.92 8.55 13.03
N GLY A 173 7.68 9.43 13.99
CA GLY A 173 7.15 9.07 15.31
C GLY A 173 8.18 8.41 16.25
N GLN A 174 9.45 8.29 15.86
CA GLN A 174 10.48 7.85 16.79
C GLN A 174 10.82 8.99 17.76
N GLN A 175 10.65 8.73 19.07
CA GLN A 175 11.22 9.60 20.09
C GLN A 175 12.68 9.22 20.31
N ALA A 176 13.54 10.22 20.50
CA ALA A 176 14.91 9.96 20.95
C ALA A 176 14.86 9.25 22.31
N ASP A 177 15.75 8.28 22.54
CA ASP A 177 15.89 7.69 23.87
C ASP A 177 16.30 8.77 24.90
N LYS A 178 16.20 8.48 26.20
CA LYS A 178 16.57 9.39 27.31
C LYS A 178 18.01 9.91 27.21
N ASP A 179 18.86 9.22 26.45
CA ASP A 179 20.26 9.59 26.15
C ASP A 179 20.43 10.34 24.81
N GLY A 180 19.35 10.71 24.12
CA GLY A 180 19.38 11.45 22.85
C GLY A 180 19.83 10.64 21.63
N LYS A 181 20.01 9.31 21.76
CA LYS A 181 20.32 8.43 20.64
C LYS A 181 19.05 7.94 19.95
N ALA A 182 19.02 8.01 18.63
CA ALA A 182 18.02 7.30 17.83
C ALA A 182 18.16 5.80 18.08
N ILE A 183 17.03 5.12 18.31
CA ILE A 183 16.97 3.71 18.73
C ILE A 183 17.50 2.78 17.63
N HIS A 184 17.36 3.18 16.36
CA HIS A 184 17.99 2.57 15.18
C HIS A 184 18.28 3.66 14.13
N GLU A 185 19.26 3.44 13.26
CA GLU A 185 19.46 4.30 12.10
C GLU A 185 18.30 4.07 11.13
N ALA A 186 17.37 5.02 11.04
CA ALA A 186 16.19 4.90 10.19
C ALA A 186 16.58 4.72 8.72
N LEU A 187 15.80 3.95 7.96
CA LEU A 187 16.04 3.70 6.53
C LEU A 187 16.13 5.00 5.71
N PHE A 188 15.55 6.08 6.22
CA PHE A 188 15.62 7.41 5.64
C PHE A 188 17.06 7.94 5.48
N SER A 189 18.01 7.51 6.33
CA SER A 189 19.43 7.89 6.18
C SER A 189 20.06 7.25 4.94
N TYR A 190 19.56 6.09 4.51
CA TYR A 190 20.06 5.37 3.34
C TYR A 190 19.39 5.80 2.03
N VAL A 191 18.39 6.69 2.07
CA VAL A 191 17.79 7.26 0.85
C VAL A 191 18.77 8.28 0.23
N PRO A 192 19.21 8.09 -1.03
CA PRO A 192 20.14 8.98 -1.72
C PRO A 192 19.70 10.45 -1.74
N ARG A 193 20.65 11.36 -1.50
CA ARG A 193 20.43 12.82 -1.57
C ARG A 193 21.43 13.43 -2.53
N ALA A 194 20.95 13.87 -3.69
CA ALA A 194 21.76 14.55 -4.68
C ALA A 194 20.97 15.66 -5.38
N SER A 195 21.68 16.70 -5.84
CA SER A 195 21.09 17.86 -6.53
C SER A 195 20.47 17.53 -7.90
N GLN A 196 20.74 16.35 -8.45
CA GLN A 196 20.29 15.87 -9.77
C GLN A 196 19.52 14.53 -9.68
N GLY A 197 19.07 14.15 -8.48
CA GLY A 197 18.39 12.88 -8.23
C GLY A 197 16.92 13.03 -7.86
N THR A 198 16.06 12.19 -8.42
CA THR A 198 14.62 12.20 -8.12
C THR A 198 14.23 11.03 -7.22
N VAL A 199 13.45 11.30 -6.17
CA VAL A 199 12.84 10.25 -5.34
C VAL A 199 11.31 10.32 -5.45
N LEU A 200 10.69 9.23 -5.87
CA LEU A 200 9.23 9.09 -5.90
C LEU A 200 8.80 7.98 -4.95
N TRP A 201 8.01 8.36 -3.96
CA TRP A 201 7.45 7.44 -2.98
C TRP A 201 6.05 7.01 -3.38
N THR A 202 5.66 5.77 -3.05
CA THR A 202 4.26 5.36 -3.00
C THR A 202 3.93 4.91 -1.59
N SER A 203 2.77 5.31 -1.08
CA SER A 203 2.30 4.91 0.26
C SER A 203 0.79 4.87 0.32
N ARG A 204 0.23 4.13 1.27
CA ARG A 204 -1.19 4.20 1.65
C ARG A 204 -1.44 5.21 2.75
N ASP A 205 -0.37 5.64 3.43
CA ASP A 205 -0.41 6.55 4.55
C ASP A 205 -0.21 8.00 4.09
N ALA A 206 -1.25 8.82 4.19
CA ALA A 206 -1.21 10.24 3.84
C ALA A 206 -0.20 11.05 4.67
N HIS A 207 0.15 10.58 5.86
CA HIS A 207 1.12 11.24 6.75
C HIS A 207 2.51 11.36 6.10
N ILE A 208 2.80 10.57 5.05
CA ILE A 208 4.03 10.70 4.25
C ILE A 208 4.19 12.11 3.67
N GLY A 209 3.07 12.76 3.30
CA GLY A 209 3.02 14.07 2.67
C GLY A 209 3.36 15.24 3.60
N THR A 210 3.42 15.00 4.91
CA THR A 210 3.75 16.02 5.93
C THR A 210 4.98 15.67 6.74
N THR A 211 5.60 14.50 6.52
CA THR A 211 6.74 14.01 7.33
C THR A 211 7.97 13.65 6.51
N ILE A 212 7.81 12.91 5.43
CA ILE A 212 8.93 12.39 4.62
C ILE A 212 9.26 13.32 3.46
N VAL A 213 8.24 13.84 2.78
CA VAL A 213 8.40 14.83 1.71
C VAL A 213 7.99 16.21 2.22
N GLU A 214 8.47 17.27 1.56
CA GLU A 214 8.08 18.63 1.94
C GLU A 214 6.57 18.83 1.74
N SER A 215 5.98 19.69 2.57
CA SER A 215 4.59 20.12 2.41
C SER A 215 4.34 20.55 0.96
N CYS A 216 3.23 20.10 0.38
CA CYS A 216 2.84 20.28 -1.04
C CYS A 216 3.52 19.33 -2.06
N GLN A 217 4.38 18.40 -1.63
CA GLN A 217 4.96 17.35 -2.49
C GLN A 217 4.21 16.01 -2.44
N GLY A 218 3.16 15.91 -1.61
CA GLY A 218 2.25 14.76 -1.56
C GLY A 218 1.10 14.91 -2.58
N ILE A 219 0.86 13.87 -3.39
CA ILE A 219 -0.24 13.78 -4.33
C ILE A 219 -1.18 12.65 -3.89
N GLU A 220 -2.41 13.00 -3.54
CA GLU A 220 -3.47 12.02 -3.33
C GLU A 220 -3.88 11.39 -4.67
N VAL A 221 -3.83 10.07 -4.75
CA VAL A 221 -4.29 9.25 -5.87
C VAL A 221 -5.65 8.66 -5.52
N GLN A 222 -6.70 9.32 -6.01
CA GLN A 222 -8.10 8.92 -5.81
C GLN A 222 -8.53 7.83 -6.81
N SER A 223 -9.79 7.37 -6.70
CA SER A 223 -10.44 6.49 -7.69
C SER A 223 -10.40 7.10 -9.09
N MET A 224 -10.58 6.26 -10.11
CA MET A 224 -10.56 6.70 -11.50
C MET A 224 -11.75 7.61 -11.83
N ALA A 225 -11.54 8.56 -12.74
CA ALA A 225 -12.65 9.22 -13.40
C ALA A 225 -13.44 8.21 -14.25
N ILE A 226 -14.69 8.52 -14.57
CA ILE A 226 -15.61 7.60 -15.27
C ILE A 226 -15.00 7.12 -16.60
N ASP A 227 -14.40 8.03 -17.37
CA ASP A 227 -13.76 7.71 -18.66
C ASP A 227 -12.51 6.84 -18.48
N GLU A 228 -11.69 7.12 -17.46
CA GLU A 228 -10.51 6.33 -17.11
C GLU A 228 -10.91 4.89 -16.73
N ALA A 229 -11.94 4.77 -15.88
CA ALA A 229 -12.46 3.49 -15.41
C ALA A 229 -13.07 2.66 -16.55
N THR A 230 -13.81 3.30 -17.45
CA THR A 230 -14.40 2.66 -18.63
C THR A 230 -13.30 2.16 -19.56
N MET A 231 -12.28 2.97 -19.82
CA MET A 231 -11.13 2.58 -20.64
C MET A 231 -10.37 1.40 -20.04
N LEU A 232 -10.20 1.37 -18.71
CA LEU A 232 -9.55 0.26 -18.03
C LEU A 232 -10.34 -1.04 -18.17
N LEU A 233 -11.66 -0.99 -17.99
CA LEU A 233 -12.54 -2.15 -18.17
C LEU A 233 -12.49 -2.68 -19.60
N THR A 234 -12.54 -1.78 -20.59
CA THR A 234 -12.38 -2.09 -22.03
C THR A 234 -11.06 -2.83 -22.30
N LYS A 235 -9.94 -2.27 -21.83
CA LYS A 235 -8.61 -2.88 -22.03
C LYS A 235 -8.48 -4.25 -21.37
N THR A 236 -9.05 -4.42 -20.18
CA THR A 236 -8.93 -5.66 -19.38
C THR A 236 -9.89 -6.75 -19.83
N ARG A 237 -11.09 -6.41 -20.33
CA ARG A 237 -12.00 -7.35 -20.98
C ARG A 237 -11.48 -7.81 -22.35
N GLY A 238 -10.79 -6.92 -23.07
CA GLY A 238 -10.27 -7.20 -24.41
C GLY A 238 -11.28 -6.93 -25.54
N ASP A 239 -12.42 -6.32 -25.22
CA ASP A 239 -13.47 -5.91 -26.16
C ASP A 239 -13.73 -4.40 -26.03
N ILE A 240 -14.11 -3.73 -27.12
CA ILE A 240 -14.47 -2.31 -27.11
C ILE A 240 -15.80 -2.15 -26.35
N LEU A 241 -15.75 -1.60 -25.14
CA LEU A 241 -16.93 -1.25 -24.36
C LEU A 241 -17.18 0.25 -24.42
N THR A 242 -18.46 0.64 -24.44
CA THR A 242 -18.91 2.02 -24.24
C THR A 242 -19.68 2.10 -22.93
N GLN A 243 -19.79 3.31 -22.36
CA GLN A 243 -20.65 3.53 -21.18
C GLN A 243 -22.14 3.26 -21.49
N GLU A 244 -22.50 3.25 -22.78
CA GLU A 244 -23.83 2.96 -23.28
C GLU A 244 -24.16 1.46 -23.27
N GLU A 245 -23.16 0.58 -23.09
CA GLU A 245 -23.39 -0.86 -22.95
C GLU A 245 -24.11 -1.15 -21.63
N GLU A 246 -25.16 -1.95 -21.72
CA GLU A 246 -26.05 -2.24 -20.59
C GLU A 246 -25.27 -2.81 -19.39
N GLY A 247 -25.39 -2.12 -18.25
CA GLY A 247 -24.78 -2.55 -16.98
C GLY A 247 -23.33 -2.12 -16.76
N VAL A 248 -22.61 -1.56 -17.74
CA VAL A 248 -21.22 -1.11 -17.55
C VAL A 248 -21.12 0.04 -16.56
N PHE A 249 -21.94 1.08 -16.71
CA PHE A 249 -21.95 2.22 -15.79
C PHE A 249 -22.23 1.78 -14.34
N SER A 250 -23.30 1.01 -14.13
CA SER A 250 -23.68 0.50 -12.81
C SER A 250 -22.64 -0.45 -12.22
N LEU A 251 -21.94 -1.22 -13.05
CA LEU A 251 -20.81 -2.04 -12.60
C LEU A 251 -19.66 -1.17 -12.09
N LEU A 252 -19.27 -0.14 -12.84
CA LEU A 252 -18.18 0.76 -12.45
C LEU A 252 -18.53 1.54 -11.17
N GLU A 253 -19.78 1.94 -11.01
CA GLU A 253 -20.31 2.56 -9.80
C GLU A 253 -20.27 1.59 -8.61
N GLU A 254 -20.70 0.33 -8.78
CA GLU A 254 -20.62 -0.70 -7.74
C GLU A 254 -19.17 -1.00 -7.32
N LEU A 255 -18.24 -0.93 -8.27
CA LEU A 255 -16.79 -1.06 -8.04
C LEU A 255 -16.13 0.24 -7.55
N GLN A 256 -16.92 1.31 -7.37
CA GLN A 256 -16.49 2.65 -6.95
C GLN A 256 -15.29 3.19 -7.71
N TYR A 257 -15.25 2.87 -9.01
CA TYR A 257 -14.20 3.28 -9.94
C TYR A 257 -12.77 2.94 -9.46
N LEU A 258 -12.61 1.90 -8.63
CA LEU A 258 -11.30 1.50 -8.11
C LEU A 258 -10.52 0.70 -9.16
N PRO A 259 -9.32 1.14 -9.59
CA PRO A 259 -8.58 0.46 -10.67
C PRO A 259 -8.34 -1.02 -10.43
N LEU A 260 -8.02 -1.41 -9.20
CA LEU A 260 -7.81 -2.80 -8.85
C LEU A 260 -9.07 -3.65 -9.02
N ALA A 261 -10.21 -3.15 -8.53
CA ALA A 261 -11.48 -3.86 -8.60
C ALA A 261 -11.98 -3.98 -10.05
N ILE A 262 -11.82 -2.90 -10.83
CA ILE A 262 -12.13 -2.88 -12.26
C ILE A 262 -11.28 -3.89 -13.02
N SER A 263 -9.96 -3.90 -12.78
CA SER A 263 -9.04 -4.82 -13.49
C SER A 263 -9.35 -6.28 -13.19
N GLN A 264 -9.69 -6.59 -11.93
CA GLN A 264 -10.12 -7.93 -11.52
C GLN A 264 -11.44 -8.33 -12.17
N ALA A 265 -12.43 -7.44 -12.17
CA ALA A 265 -13.70 -7.67 -12.85
C ALA A 265 -13.49 -7.91 -14.36
N GLY A 266 -12.71 -7.06 -15.03
CA GLY A 266 -12.37 -7.20 -16.44
C GLY A 266 -11.71 -8.54 -16.77
N ALA A 267 -10.69 -8.94 -16.01
CA ALA A 267 -10.01 -10.22 -16.18
C ALA A 267 -10.95 -11.41 -15.92
N TYR A 268 -11.81 -11.32 -14.90
CA TYR A 268 -12.81 -12.35 -14.62
C TYR A 268 -13.79 -12.51 -15.78
N MET A 269 -14.40 -11.40 -16.21
CA MET A 269 -15.34 -11.37 -17.33
C MET A 269 -14.71 -11.91 -18.61
N GLN A 270 -13.47 -11.53 -18.92
CA GLN A 270 -12.73 -12.05 -20.06
C GLN A 270 -12.58 -13.58 -19.98
N ARG A 271 -12.16 -14.08 -18.81
CA ARG A 271 -11.90 -15.51 -18.60
C ARG A 271 -13.17 -16.37 -18.60
N THR A 272 -14.27 -15.86 -18.06
CA THR A 272 -15.54 -16.61 -17.94
C THR A 272 -16.54 -16.26 -19.03
N SER A 273 -16.21 -15.32 -19.91
CA SER A 273 -17.06 -14.83 -21.00
C SER A 273 -18.44 -14.35 -20.53
N ILE A 274 -18.53 -13.73 -19.35
CA ILE A 274 -19.77 -13.15 -18.84
C ILE A 274 -19.83 -11.64 -19.11
N THR A 275 -21.04 -11.11 -19.25
CA THR A 275 -21.26 -9.68 -19.48
C THR A 275 -21.08 -8.86 -18.19
N GLY A 276 -20.94 -7.53 -18.35
CA GLY A 276 -20.90 -6.61 -17.20
C GLY A 276 -22.15 -6.71 -16.32
N GLN A 277 -23.33 -6.88 -16.93
CA GLN A 277 -24.59 -7.09 -16.22
C GLN A 277 -24.61 -8.40 -15.41
N GLN A 278 -24.09 -9.50 -15.97
CA GLN A 278 -23.98 -10.77 -15.27
C GLN A 278 -22.99 -10.68 -14.11
N TYR A 279 -21.85 -10.01 -14.29
CA TYR A 279 -20.89 -9.79 -13.21
C TYR A 279 -21.49 -8.91 -12.10
N LEU A 280 -22.20 -7.84 -12.47
CA LEU A 280 -22.93 -6.99 -11.51
C LEU A 280 -23.99 -7.77 -10.73
N HIS A 281 -24.68 -8.72 -11.36
CA HIS A 281 -25.61 -9.61 -10.67
C HIS A 281 -24.90 -10.45 -9.60
N LEU A 282 -23.74 -11.04 -9.93
CA LEU A 282 -22.92 -11.79 -8.97
C LEU A 282 -22.39 -10.90 -7.83
N LEU A 283 -22.03 -9.65 -8.13
CA LEU A 283 -21.65 -8.66 -7.12
C LEU A 283 -22.81 -8.29 -6.20
N ARG A 284 -24.05 -8.26 -6.67
CA ARG A 284 -25.20 -7.87 -5.84
C ARG A 284 -25.68 -8.97 -4.91
N GLN A 285 -25.23 -10.21 -5.12
CA GLN A 285 -25.54 -11.36 -4.29
C GLN A 285 -24.50 -11.52 -3.17
N GLY A 286 -24.93 -11.54 -1.91
CA GLY A 286 -24.03 -11.46 -0.74
C GLY A 286 -22.93 -12.52 -0.67
N GLN A 287 -23.29 -13.81 -0.74
CA GLN A 287 -22.31 -14.91 -0.66
C GLN A 287 -21.36 -14.92 -1.86
N THR A 288 -21.87 -14.73 -3.08
CA THR A 288 -21.05 -14.73 -4.30
C THR A 288 -20.18 -13.47 -4.45
N ARG A 289 -20.57 -12.34 -3.84
CA ARG A 289 -19.80 -11.08 -3.83
C ARG A 289 -18.39 -11.31 -3.29
N TRP A 290 -18.27 -11.91 -2.11
CA TRP A 290 -16.95 -12.15 -1.51
C TRP A 290 -16.15 -13.19 -2.29
N GLU A 291 -16.80 -14.22 -2.83
CA GLU A 291 -16.12 -15.21 -3.67
C GLU A 291 -15.47 -14.59 -4.91
N ILE A 292 -16.15 -13.66 -5.58
CA ILE A 292 -15.58 -13.01 -6.78
C ILE A 292 -14.56 -11.93 -6.43
N LEU A 293 -14.74 -11.18 -5.34
CA LEU A 293 -13.78 -10.15 -4.90
C LEU A 293 -12.51 -10.74 -4.25
N LYS A 294 -12.59 -11.96 -3.70
CA LYS A 294 -11.44 -12.70 -3.17
C LYS A 294 -10.58 -13.30 -4.28
N LYS A 295 -11.15 -13.61 -5.45
CA LYS A 295 -10.42 -14.32 -6.52
C LYS A 295 -9.16 -13.56 -6.91
N THR A 296 -8.04 -14.26 -6.83
CA THR A 296 -6.75 -13.79 -7.30
C THR A 296 -6.44 -14.41 -8.66
N ASP A 297 -5.98 -13.60 -9.61
CA ASP A 297 -5.36 -14.10 -10.84
C ASP A 297 -3.94 -13.54 -10.98
N LYS A 298 -3.12 -14.21 -11.79
CA LYS A 298 -1.72 -13.83 -11.99
C LYS A 298 -1.65 -12.48 -12.68
N ASP A 299 -1.03 -11.51 -12.01
CA ASP A 299 -0.75 -10.19 -12.56
C ASP A 299 0.75 -10.03 -12.78
N ARG A 300 1.18 -9.91 -14.04
CA ARG A 300 2.60 -9.75 -14.41
C ARG A 300 3.19 -8.40 -14.01
N TYR A 301 2.35 -7.45 -13.63
CA TYR A 301 2.73 -6.10 -13.21
C TYR A 301 2.72 -5.92 -11.69
N ARG A 302 2.60 -7.03 -10.94
CA ARG A 302 2.58 -7.10 -9.49
C ARG A 302 3.60 -8.13 -9.01
N ARG A 303 4.09 -7.96 -7.78
CA ARG A 303 4.86 -8.98 -7.07
C ARG A 303 4.04 -10.28 -6.96
N PRO A 304 4.63 -11.45 -7.28
CA PRO A 304 3.96 -12.74 -7.15
C PRO A 304 3.47 -13.06 -5.73
N GLU A 305 4.15 -12.54 -4.70
CA GLU A 305 3.87 -12.81 -3.30
C GLU A 305 2.72 -11.97 -2.72
N VAL A 306 2.32 -10.90 -3.43
CA VAL A 306 1.25 -9.99 -2.98
C VAL A 306 -0.08 -10.42 -3.59
N PRO A 307 -1.11 -10.74 -2.77
CA PRO A 307 -2.41 -11.15 -3.29
C PRO A 307 -2.99 -10.13 -4.28
N ASN A 308 -3.48 -10.63 -5.42
CA ASN A 308 -4.24 -9.83 -6.39
C ASN A 308 -5.74 -9.91 -6.08
N SER A 309 -6.13 -9.58 -4.86
CA SER A 309 -7.52 -9.48 -4.41
C SER A 309 -7.74 -8.11 -3.78
N VAL A 310 -8.89 -7.50 -4.09
CA VAL A 310 -9.32 -6.25 -3.45
C VAL A 310 -9.44 -6.43 -1.93
N LEU A 311 -10.02 -7.54 -1.48
CA LEU A 311 -10.23 -7.83 -0.05
C LEU A 311 -8.91 -7.98 0.71
N GLU A 312 -7.98 -8.79 0.18
CA GLU A 312 -6.67 -9.00 0.80
C GLU A 312 -5.80 -7.73 0.77
N THR A 313 -5.93 -6.91 -0.27
CA THR A 313 -5.20 -5.64 -0.37
C THR A 313 -5.51 -4.73 0.81
N TRP A 314 -6.78 -4.63 1.22
CA TRP A 314 -7.15 -3.79 2.36
C TRP A 314 -6.92 -4.45 3.72
N ASN A 315 -6.94 -5.77 3.82
CA ASN A 315 -6.56 -6.47 5.05
C ASN A 315 -5.16 -6.04 5.53
N ILE A 316 -4.20 -5.84 4.61
CA ILE A 316 -2.85 -5.32 4.94
C ILE A 316 -2.94 -3.97 5.68
N SER A 317 -3.73 -3.03 5.16
CA SER A 317 -3.90 -1.69 5.77
C SER A 317 -4.72 -1.75 7.06
N ILE A 318 -5.69 -2.66 7.17
CA ILE A 318 -6.46 -2.88 8.40
C ILE A 318 -5.57 -3.41 9.52
N GLN A 319 -4.73 -4.43 9.23
CA GLN A 319 -3.76 -4.93 10.22
C GLN A 319 -2.76 -3.85 10.61
N ARG A 320 -2.38 -2.99 9.65
CA ARG A 320 -1.49 -1.87 9.93
C ARG A 320 -2.10 -0.89 10.92
N VAL A 321 -3.33 -0.44 10.67
CA VAL A 321 -4.09 0.40 11.61
C VAL A 321 -4.18 -0.25 12.97
N ARG A 322 -4.43 -1.57 13.06
CA ARG A 322 -4.46 -2.31 14.34
C ARG A 322 -3.17 -2.18 15.13
N THR A 323 -2.02 -2.30 14.46
CA THR A 323 -0.70 -2.19 15.13
C THR A 323 -0.38 -0.79 15.63
N GLU A 324 -1.03 0.24 15.10
CA GLU A 324 -0.75 1.65 15.41
C GLU A 324 -1.80 2.30 16.30
N SER A 325 -3.06 1.89 16.17
CA SER A 325 -4.19 2.41 16.92
C SER A 325 -5.30 1.37 17.01
N GLU A 326 -5.37 0.70 18.16
CA GLU A 326 -6.44 -0.25 18.47
C GLU A 326 -7.82 0.42 18.43
N MET A 327 -7.90 1.69 18.82
CA MET A 327 -9.13 2.47 18.78
C MET A 327 -9.58 2.78 17.35
N SER A 328 -8.66 3.13 16.44
CA SER A 328 -8.97 3.25 15.01
C SER A 328 -9.45 1.92 14.44
N TYR A 329 -8.79 0.82 14.81
CA TYR A 329 -9.20 -0.53 14.38
C TYR A 329 -10.63 -0.84 14.83
N GLN A 330 -10.96 -0.63 16.10
CA GLN A 330 -12.31 -0.87 16.61
C GLN A 330 -13.35 0.05 15.97
N MET A 331 -13.07 1.35 15.90
CA MET A 331 -13.94 2.33 15.24
C MET A 331 -14.25 1.91 13.81
N LEU A 332 -13.22 1.49 13.06
CA LEU A 332 -13.33 1.01 11.69
C LEU A 332 -14.24 -0.23 11.57
N HIS A 333 -14.14 -1.18 12.49
CA HIS A 333 -14.96 -2.40 12.49
C HIS A 333 -16.41 -2.14 12.91
N ILE A 334 -16.65 -1.19 13.82
CA ILE A 334 -18.01 -0.80 14.23
C ILE A 334 -18.72 -0.08 13.08
N ILE A 335 -18.09 0.95 12.50
CA ILE A 335 -18.72 1.70 11.39
C ILE A 335 -18.80 0.87 10.10
N ALA A 336 -18.16 -0.30 10.05
CA ALA A 336 -18.38 -1.23 8.97
C ALA A 336 -19.83 -1.74 8.90
N TYR A 337 -20.67 -1.59 9.93
CA TYR A 337 -22.06 -2.05 9.93
C TYR A 337 -23.11 -0.95 9.74
N VAL A 338 -22.70 0.33 9.63
CA VAL A 338 -23.62 1.45 9.36
C VAL A 338 -23.56 1.90 7.89
N ASP A 339 -24.40 2.84 7.47
CA ASP A 339 -24.32 3.39 6.10
C ASP A 339 -22.93 3.99 5.82
N HIS A 340 -22.38 3.72 4.64
CA HIS A 340 -21.03 4.14 4.26
C HIS A 340 -20.92 5.62 3.87
N GLN A 341 -22.04 6.34 3.77
CA GLN A 341 -22.10 7.77 3.48
C GLN A 341 -22.60 8.55 4.68
N ASN A 342 -22.28 9.85 4.73
CA ASN A 342 -22.80 10.80 5.70
C ASN A 342 -22.61 10.44 7.18
N ILE A 343 -21.64 9.60 7.52
CA ILE A 343 -21.36 9.14 8.89
C ILE A 343 -21.07 10.34 9.79
N PRO A 344 -21.92 10.67 10.78
CA PRO A 344 -21.71 11.83 11.64
C PRO A 344 -20.48 11.65 12.54
N GLN A 345 -19.73 12.72 12.82
CA GLN A 345 -18.64 12.66 13.80
C GLN A 345 -19.09 12.12 15.16
N LYS A 346 -20.31 12.46 15.58
CA LYS A 346 -20.88 12.00 16.85
C LYS A 346 -21.00 10.47 16.88
N LEU A 347 -21.35 9.84 15.76
CA LEU A 347 -21.38 8.38 15.61
C LEU A 347 -19.98 7.78 15.83
N LEU A 348 -18.96 8.34 15.19
CA LEU A 348 -17.57 7.91 15.39
C LEU A 348 -17.13 8.05 16.85
N SER A 349 -17.48 9.16 17.50
CA SER A 349 -17.11 9.43 18.89
C SER A 349 -17.75 8.44 19.86
N GLU A 350 -19.01 8.07 19.64
CA GLU A 350 -19.75 7.13 20.48
C GLU A 350 -19.24 5.68 20.35
N THR A 351 -18.57 5.34 19.24
CA THR A 351 -17.94 4.01 19.10
C THR A 351 -16.92 3.70 20.21
N VAL A 352 -16.27 4.76 20.73
CA VAL A 352 -15.17 4.67 21.71
C VAL A 352 -15.64 4.95 23.14
N ALA A 353 -16.57 5.90 23.33
CA ALA A 353 -16.99 6.41 24.64
C ALA A 353 -17.40 5.32 25.66
N ARG A 354 -17.91 4.18 25.18
CA ARG A 354 -18.42 3.09 26.04
C ARG A 354 -17.40 1.99 26.34
N ARG A 355 -16.23 1.97 25.69
CA ARG A 355 -15.16 1.00 26.03
C ARG A 355 -14.69 1.20 27.47
N LEU A 356 -14.52 2.46 27.88
CA LEU A 356 -14.10 2.81 29.23
C LEU A 356 -15.13 2.41 30.29
N VAL A 357 -16.43 2.36 29.97
CA VAL A 357 -17.48 1.99 30.94
C VAL A 357 -17.46 0.48 31.24
N ASN A 358 -17.14 -0.35 30.24
CA ASN A 358 -17.09 -1.81 30.42
C ASN A 358 -15.74 -2.28 31.00
N ASP A 359 -14.61 -1.67 30.61
CA ASP A 359 -13.29 -1.95 31.19
C ASP A 359 -13.12 -1.37 32.62
N ALA A 360 -13.88 -0.31 32.99
CA ALA A 360 -13.86 0.28 34.34
C ALA A 360 -14.70 -0.47 35.40
N SER A 361 -15.20 -1.67 35.09
CA SER A 361 -15.80 -2.54 36.11
C SER A 361 -14.79 -3.03 37.18
N GLY A 362 -13.51 -2.63 37.10
CA GLY A 362 -12.47 -2.95 38.08
C GLY A 362 -11.55 -1.83 38.57
N MET A 363 -11.67 -0.56 38.13
CA MET A 363 -10.80 0.52 38.61
C MET A 363 -11.48 1.90 38.51
N ASP A 364 -11.40 2.68 39.60
CA ASP A 364 -12.01 4.00 39.82
C ASP A 364 -12.14 4.89 38.56
N SER A 365 -13.37 5.01 38.03
CA SER A 365 -13.73 5.83 36.87
C SER A 365 -13.91 7.31 37.20
N ARG A 366 -12.98 7.92 37.93
CA ARG A 366 -13.10 9.35 38.33
C ARG A 366 -12.06 10.30 37.74
N ASP A 367 -11.06 9.82 37.00
CA ASP A 367 -9.97 10.67 36.50
C ASP A 367 -9.69 10.57 34.99
N THR A 368 -10.60 9.99 34.17
CA THR A 368 -10.47 10.13 32.71
C THR A 368 -10.96 11.51 32.29
N ASN A 369 -10.05 12.49 32.28
CA ASN A 369 -10.29 13.85 31.77
C ASN A 369 -10.98 13.77 30.39
N GLY A 370 -12.19 14.33 30.26
CA GLY A 370 -12.95 14.32 29.00
C GLY A 370 -12.15 14.85 27.79
N ASP A 371 -11.23 15.78 28.02
CA ASP A 371 -10.34 16.35 27.01
C ASP A 371 -9.35 15.31 26.43
N VAL A 372 -8.90 14.34 27.23
CA VAL A 372 -7.97 13.28 26.78
C VAL A 372 -8.69 12.31 25.85
N LEU A 373 -9.94 11.95 26.18
CA LEU A 373 -10.76 11.08 25.33
C LEU A 373 -11.11 11.76 24.01
N GLU A 374 -11.39 13.07 24.01
CA GLU A 374 -11.67 13.81 22.79
C GLU A 374 -10.44 13.85 21.86
N LEU A 375 -9.25 14.06 22.44
CA LEU A 375 -7.98 14.02 21.70
C LEU A 375 -7.73 12.63 21.11
N GLU A 376 -7.89 11.58 21.92
CA GLU A 376 -7.80 10.19 21.46
C GLU A 376 -8.73 9.95 20.26
N VAL A 377 -10.03 10.23 20.39
CA VAL A 377 -11.01 10.07 19.29
C VAL A 377 -10.56 10.83 18.04
N LEU A 378 -10.06 12.06 18.19
CA LEU A 378 -9.55 12.85 17.08
C LEU A 378 -8.34 12.18 16.40
N GLU A 379 -7.40 11.63 17.17
CA GLU A 379 -6.26 10.88 16.66
C GLU A 379 -6.71 9.61 15.92
N ALA A 380 -7.69 8.87 16.45
CA ALA A 380 -8.21 7.69 15.77
C ALA A 380 -8.87 8.01 14.43
N ILE A 381 -9.71 9.04 14.39
CA ILE A 381 -10.34 9.51 13.16
C ILE A 381 -9.27 9.99 12.17
N THR A 382 -8.26 10.72 12.66
CA THR A 382 -7.15 11.20 11.84
C THR A 382 -6.41 10.04 11.20
N ARG A 383 -6.09 8.99 11.96
CA ARG A 383 -5.41 7.81 11.42
C ARG A 383 -6.22 7.08 10.36
N LEU A 384 -7.54 6.94 10.56
CA LEU A 384 -8.42 6.35 9.55
C LEU A 384 -8.50 7.19 8.26
N LYS A 385 -8.41 8.52 8.38
CA LYS A 385 -8.31 9.42 7.22
C LYS A 385 -6.96 9.30 6.52
N GLU A 386 -5.87 9.17 7.27
CA GLU A 386 -4.53 9.04 6.70
C GLU A 386 -4.39 7.77 5.86
N PHE A 387 -5.01 6.67 6.27
CA PHE A 387 -5.13 5.45 5.45
C PHE A 387 -6.20 5.51 4.35
N SER A 388 -6.86 6.66 4.17
CA SER A 388 -7.96 6.86 3.22
C SER A 388 -9.17 5.94 3.43
N PHE A 389 -9.35 5.39 4.65
CA PHE A 389 -10.56 4.64 5.00
C PHE A 389 -11.75 5.54 5.31
N LEU A 390 -11.48 6.76 5.78
CA LEU A 390 -12.47 7.82 5.97
C LEU A 390 -12.13 9.05 5.15
N ARG A 391 -13.13 9.61 4.49
CA ARG A 391 -13.05 10.92 3.83
C ARG A 391 -13.94 11.90 4.55
N LEU A 392 -13.38 13.05 4.94
CA LEU A 392 -14.17 14.12 5.52
C LEU A 392 -14.96 14.86 4.43
N ARG A 393 -16.27 14.95 4.61
CA ARG A 393 -17.17 15.83 3.87
C ARG A 393 -17.66 16.92 4.83
N ARG A 394 -17.38 18.18 4.48
CA ARG A 394 -17.95 19.32 5.22
C ARG A 394 -19.37 19.51 4.71
N ALA A 395 -20.34 19.36 5.61
CA ALA A 395 -21.72 19.68 5.31
C ALA A 395 -21.92 21.22 5.39
N GLU A 396 -22.97 21.71 4.73
CA GLU A 396 -23.27 23.15 4.64
C GLU A 396 -23.63 23.76 6.00
N ASP A 397 -24.09 22.91 6.93
CA ASP A 397 -24.41 23.23 8.33
C ASP A 397 -23.18 23.41 9.23
N GLY A 398 -21.97 23.13 8.72
CA GLY A 398 -20.71 23.17 9.48
C GLY A 398 -20.37 21.86 10.19
N ASP A 399 -21.26 20.86 10.15
CA ASP A 399 -21.02 19.57 10.78
C ASP A 399 -20.03 18.71 9.98
N ARG A 400 -19.21 17.96 10.71
CA ARG A 400 -18.25 17.01 10.14
C ARG A 400 -18.93 15.68 9.87
N ARG A 401 -19.08 15.35 8.59
CA ARG A 401 -19.57 14.04 8.13
C ARG A 401 -18.45 13.29 7.42
N TYR A 402 -18.50 11.97 7.49
CA TYR A 402 -17.48 11.11 6.92
C TYR A 402 -18.09 10.14 5.93
N GLU A 403 -17.29 9.74 4.95
CA GLU A 403 -17.65 8.73 3.97
C GLU A 403 -16.58 7.65 3.98
N MET A 404 -17.03 6.41 3.86
CA MET A 404 -16.19 5.23 3.68
C MET A 404 -16.39 4.67 2.28
N HIS A 405 -15.31 4.15 1.70
CA HIS A 405 -15.37 3.39 0.47
C HIS A 405 -16.18 2.10 0.70
N LYS A 406 -17.26 1.87 -0.06
CA LYS A 406 -18.18 0.73 0.10
C LYS A 406 -17.44 -0.61 0.07
N LEU A 407 -16.50 -0.76 -0.86
CA LEU A 407 -15.73 -2.00 -0.92
C LEU A 407 -14.77 -2.17 0.29
N VAL A 408 -14.32 -1.08 0.94
CA VAL A 408 -13.53 -1.17 2.19
C VAL A 408 -14.40 -1.75 3.30
N GLN A 409 -15.64 -1.26 3.41
CA GLN A 409 -16.63 -1.79 4.33
C GLN A 409 -16.86 -3.30 4.11
N GLU A 410 -16.99 -3.71 2.84
CA GLU A 410 -17.10 -5.13 2.47
C GLU A 410 -15.88 -5.96 2.91
N ALA A 411 -14.66 -5.44 2.72
CA ALA A 411 -13.45 -6.16 3.13
C ALA A 411 -13.30 -6.29 4.65
N ILE A 412 -13.76 -5.30 5.42
CA ILE A 412 -13.77 -5.38 6.89
C ILE A 412 -14.73 -6.50 7.33
N ARG A 413 -15.96 -6.50 6.81
CA ARG A 413 -16.96 -7.54 7.09
C ARG A 413 -16.47 -8.94 6.67
N TYR A 414 -15.92 -9.06 5.47
CA TYR A 414 -15.32 -10.29 4.99
C TYR A 414 -14.21 -10.81 5.93
N THR A 415 -13.35 -9.93 6.42
CA THR A 415 -12.25 -10.31 7.33
C THR A 415 -12.78 -10.83 8.68
N LEU A 416 -13.87 -10.25 9.18
CA LEU A 416 -14.55 -10.75 10.39
C LEU A 416 -15.24 -12.10 10.15
N CYS A 417 -15.97 -12.23 9.05
CA CYS A 417 -16.74 -13.44 8.75
C CYS A 417 -15.85 -14.65 8.41
N MET A 418 -14.73 -14.43 7.71
CA MET A 418 -13.86 -15.50 7.20
C MET A 418 -12.63 -15.79 8.07
N ARG A 419 -12.50 -15.15 9.23
CA ARG A 419 -11.52 -15.54 10.26
C ARG A 419 -11.89 -16.94 10.78
N GLN A 420 -11.35 -17.98 10.17
CA GLN A 420 -11.28 -19.29 10.80
C GLN A 420 -10.42 -19.14 12.07
N PRO A 421 -10.83 -19.70 13.23
CA PRO A 421 -9.92 -19.80 14.36
C PRO A 421 -8.66 -20.50 13.88
N ALA A 422 -7.49 -19.95 14.24
CA ALA A 422 -6.20 -20.50 13.84
C ALA A 422 -6.21 -22.02 14.09
N VAL A 423 -6.17 -22.79 13.01
CA VAL A 423 -6.23 -24.26 13.05
C VAL A 423 -5.08 -24.74 13.91
N THR A 424 -5.40 -25.12 15.15
CA THR A 424 -4.60 -26.07 15.89
C THR A 424 -4.80 -27.39 15.15
N ILE A 425 -3.76 -27.88 14.49
CA ILE A 425 -3.77 -29.16 13.79
C ILE A 425 -4.05 -30.24 14.83
N ASN A 426 -5.31 -30.64 14.96
CA ASN A 426 -5.81 -31.99 15.24
C ASN A 426 -7.30 -31.95 15.60
N SER A 427 -8.17 -32.21 14.63
CA SER A 427 -9.01 -33.42 14.59
C SER A 427 -10.26 -33.21 13.72
N LYS A 428 -10.37 -34.14 12.76
CA LYS A 428 -11.54 -34.65 12.03
C LYS A 428 -12.78 -33.77 11.83
N ALA A 429 -13.05 -33.61 10.54
CA ALA A 429 -14.28 -33.16 9.91
C ALA A 429 -15.57 -33.66 10.56
N SER A 430 -16.47 -32.70 10.79
CA SER A 430 -17.92 -32.86 10.72
C SER A 430 -18.47 -31.63 9.99
N GLU A 431 -19.27 -31.89 8.94
CA GLU A 431 -20.13 -30.90 8.30
C GLU A 431 -21.22 -30.53 9.30
N GLU A 432 -21.24 -29.31 9.83
CA GLU A 432 -22.39 -28.76 10.57
C GLU A 432 -22.15 -27.25 10.82
N GLU A 433 -23.15 -26.45 10.43
CA GLU A 433 -23.41 -25.02 10.70
C GLU A 433 -22.21 -24.05 10.83
N SER A 434 -22.19 -23.02 9.97
CA SER A 434 -21.25 -21.89 10.10
C SER A 434 -21.43 -21.21 11.47
N GLU A 435 -20.61 -21.59 12.45
CA GLU A 435 -20.49 -20.88 13.72
C GLU A 435 -20.12 -19.42 13.41
N VAL A 436 -21.05 -18.50 13.65
CA VAL A 436 -20.84 -17.05 13.47
C VAL A 436 -19.70 -16.63 14.40
N ASN A 437 -18.67 -15.97 13.85
CA ASN A 437 -17.49 -15.55 14.59
C ASN A 437 -17.86 -14.57 15.73
N ASP A 438 -17.37 -14.82 16.95
CA ASP A 438 -17.58 -13.96 18.13
C ASP A 438 -17.19 -12.50 17.87
N ASP A 439 -16.14 -12.25 17.06
CA ASP A 439 -15.72 -10.90 16.68
C ASP A 439 -16.80 -10.21 15.82
N GLU A 440 -17.44 -10.93 14.90
CA GLU A 440 -18.46 -10.40 13.99
C GLU A 440 -19.73 -9.99 14.77
N VAL A 441 -20.18 -10.87 15.67
CA VAL A 441 -21.31 -10.60 16.57
C VAL A 441 -21.01 -9.39 17.45
N TYR A 442 -19.79 -9.31 17.99
CA TYR A 442 -19.37 -8.21 18.83
C TYR A 442 -19.44 -6.86 18.08
N TYR A 443 -18.78 -6.72 16.94
CA TYR A 443 -18.73 -5.44 16.23
C TYR A 443 -20.10 -5.02 15.67
N CYS A 444 -20.88 -5.97 15.15
CA CYS A 444 -22.25 -5.73 14.72
C CYS A 444 -23.12 -5.23 15.88
N GLY A 445 -23.04 -5.89 17.04
CA GLY A 445 -23.84 -5.50 18.19
C GLY A 445 -23.45 -4.16 18.78
N ARG A 446 -22.16 -3.82 18.76
CA ARG A 446 -21.66 -2.49 19.14
C ARG A 446 -22.17 -1.42 18.19
N ALA A 447 -22.22 -1.68 16.89
CA ALA A 447 -22.78 -0.74 15.93
C ALA A 447 -24.27 -0.49 16.18
N LEU A 448 -25.06 -1.55 16.43
CA LEU A 448 -26.48 -1.44 16.73
C LEU A 448 -26.72 -0.59 17.98
N GLN A 449 -25.97 -0.84 19.05
CA GLN A 449 -26.04 -0.05 20.28
C GLN A 449 -25.76 1.43 20.00
N VAL A 450 -24.63 1.75 19.37
CA VAL A 450 -24.24 3.13 19.05
C VAL A 450 -25.33 3.86 18.27
N VAL A 451 -25.93 3.21 17.26
CA VAL A 451 -27.00 3.81 16.48
C VAL A 451 -28.26 3.98 17.33
N ASP A 452 -28.65 2.97 18.12
CA ASP A 452 -29.84 3.02 18.97
C ASP A 452 -29.81 4.13 20.03
N ASP A 453 -28.62 4.39 20.59
CA ASP A 453 -28.39 5.45 21.57
C ASP A 453 -28.47 6.85 20.93
N LEU A 454 -27.97 6.97 19.71
CA LEU A 454 -27.95 8.24 18.98
C LEU A 454 -29.27 8.54 18.29
N PHE A 455 -30.09 7.52 18.00
CA PHE A 455 -31.38 7.66 17.34
C PHE A 455 -32.45 8.16 18.33
N PRO A 456 -32.92 9.42 18.20
CA PRO A 456 -33.89 9.96 19.14
C PRO A 456 -35.29 9.41 18.87
N VAL A 457 -36.18 9.51 19.86
CA VAL A 457 -37.61 9.21 19.67
C VAL A 457 -38.18 10.15 18.60
N SER A 458 -38.85 9.59 17.58
CA SER A 458 -39.41 10.35 16.46
C SER A 458 -40.55 11.29 16.92
N GLN A 459 -40.25 12.59 16.95
CA GLN A 459 -41.17 13.68 17.29
C GLN A 459 -40.81 14.93 16.47
N PRO A 460 -41.71 15.90 16.26
CA PRO A 460 -41.44 17.05 15.39
C PRO A 460 -40.17 17.84 15.74
N SER A 461 -39.77 17.88 17.01
CA SER A 461 -38.54 18.53 17.47
C SER A 461 -37.25 17.75 17.20
N SER A 462 -37.34 16.44 16.93
CA SER A 462 -36.18 15.54 16.71
C SER A 462 -36.05 15.06 15.27
N TRP A 463 -37.00 15.37 14.38
CA TRP A 463 -37.02 14.88 12.98
C TRP A 463 -35.70 15.13 12.23
N ALA A 464 -35.10 16.31 12.38
CA ALA A 464 -33.82 16.61 11.74
C ALA A 464 -32.69 15.67 12.22
N MET A 465 -32.70 15.28 13.51
CA MET A 465 -31.76 14.28 14.03
C MET A 465 -32.13 12.87 13.59
N CYS A 466 -33.41 12.50 13.57
CA CYS A 466 -33.85 11.19 13.04
C CYS A 466 -33.38 11.00 11.59
N GLU A 467 -33.52 12.03 10.74
CA GLU A 467 -33.08 12.02 9.35
C GLU A 467 -31.57 11.78 9.22
N GLN A 468 -30.76 12.34 10.12
CA GLN A 468 -29.30 12.12 10.13
C GLN A 468 -28.90 10.67 10.41
N TYR A 469 -29.68 9.93 11.22
CA TYR A 469 -29.35 8.57 11.62
C TYR A 469 -30.19 7.49 10.91
N LEU A 470 -31.19 7.88 10.11
CA LEU A 470 -32.14 6.97 9.47
C LEU A 470 -31.47 5.90 8.61
N THR A 471 -30.59 6.32 7.69
CA THR A 471 -29.89 5.38 6.81
C THR A 471 -28.97 4.45 7.60
N HIS A 472 -28.32 4.95 8.65
CA HIS A 472 -27.50 4.13 9.54
C HIS A 472 -28.34 3.11 10.33
N ALA A 473 -29.53 3.49 10.80
CA ALA A 473 -30.47 2.61 11.50
C ALA A 473 -31.01 1.51 10.59
N ILE A 474 -31.36 1.85 9.35
CA ILE A 474 -31.77 0.85 8.34
C ILE A 474 -30.60 -0.10 8.05
N GLN A 475 -29.42 0.45 7.76
CA GLN A 475 -28.26 -0.35 7.36
C GLN A 475 -27.79 -1.32 8.45
N VAL A 476 -27.77 -0.90 9.72
CA VAL A 476 -27.36 -1.79 10.83
C VAL A 476 -28.40 -2.88 11.11
N SER A 477 -29.68 -2.60 10.82
CA SER A 477 -30.77 -3.55 11.02
C SER A 477 -30.74 -4.73 10.04
N GLU A 478 -30.14 -4.56 8.87
CA GLU A 478 -29.90 -5.65 7.91
C GLU A 478 -29.01 -6.77 8.50
N TRP A 479 -28.27 -6.48 9.56
CA TRP A 479 -27.33 -7.41 10.21
C TRP A 479 -27.89 -8.06 11.49
N ALA A 480 -29.18 -7.86 11.80
CA ALA A 480 -29.81 -8.32 13.03
C ALA A 480 -29.75 -9.84 13.25
N GLU A 481 -29.79 -10.62 12.17
CA GLU A 481 -29.66 -12.08 12.23
C GLU A 481 -28.25 -12.51 12.61
N ILE A 482 -27.24 -11.87 12.01
CA ILE A 482 -25.83 -12.14 12.27
C ILE A 482 -25.46 -11.71 13.69
N GLY A 483 -25.94 -10.55 14.14
CA GLY A 483 -25.72 -10.06 15.50
C GLY A 483 -26.47 -10.81 16.60
N LYS A 484 -27.36 -11.76 16.27
CA LYS A 484 -28.31 -12.40 17.22
C LYS A 484 -29.12 -11.39 18.03
N MET A 485 -29.41 -10.22 17.46
CA MET A 485 -29.94 -9.03 18.15
C MET A 485 -31.32 -8.61 17.62
N ARG A 486 -32.15 -9.59 17.23
CA ARG A 486 -33.46 -9.32 16.60
C ARG A 486 -34.39 -8.46 17.48
N ILE A 487 -34.30 -8.58 18.80
CA ILE A 487 -35.14 -7.81 19.73
C ILE A 487 -34.67 -6.36 19.78
N GLU A 488 -33.37 -6.15 19.96
CA GLU A 488 -32.73 -4.84 19.99
C GLU A 488 -32.93 -4.10 18.67
N THR A 489 -32.79 -4.79 17.53
CA THR A 489 -33.11 -4.24 16.21
C THR A 489 -34.59 -3.88 16.10
N GLY A 490 -35.50 -4.72 16.60
CA GLY A 490 -36.93 -4.41 16.62
C GLY A 490 -37.25 -3.14 17.41
N ASN A 491 -36.57 -2.93 18.54
CA ASN A 491 -36.72 -1.72 19.35
C ASN A 491 -36.20 -0.46 18.64
N LEU A 492 -35.05 -0.55 17.95
CA LEU A 492 -34.53 0.55 17.14
C LEU A 492 -35.49 0.90 16.01
N LEU A 493 -35.95 -0.10 15.24
CA LEU A 493 -36.87 0.11 14.13
C LEU A 493 -38.25 0.62 14.57
N ALA A 494 -38.63 0.44 15.84
CA ALA A 494 -39.84 1.06 16.38
C ALA A 494 -39.69 2.56 16.67
N LYS A 495 -38.45 3.07 16.76
CA LYS A 495 -38.16 4.51 16.91
C LYS A 495 -38.11 5.23 15.56
N VAL A 496 -37.69 4.51 14.50
CA VAL A 496 -37.61 4.94 13.10
C VAL A 496 -39.01 5.20 12.55
#